data_AF-I0BD35-F1
#
_entry.id   AF-I0BD35-F1
#
_cell.length_a   1.000
_cell.length_b   1.000
_cell.length_c   1.000
_cell.angle_alpha   90.00
_cell.angle_beta   90.00
_cell.angle_gamma   90.00
#
_symmetry.space_group_name_H-M   'P 1'
#
loop_
_entity.id
_entity.type
_entity.pdbx_description
1 polymer ?
#
loop_
_entity_poly.entity_id
_entity_poly.type
_entity_poly.pdbx_seq_one_letter_code
_entity_poly.pdbx_strand_id
1 'polypeptide(L)'
;MHINKRLITLLLILFFLTNVVTFGLLYFSRLDTTFSISTTSRKGEQTVKVQTFSGQSPTWKVDHYKVVRTENKLWRGGAKLTHVGDPEDRAAGTSYFKYTFYEQKEDKQQADVVLAGSTSGPPGSTPFQKPRKLGSTEETPIGKWAPIRSVYLEVEWFDPSGEMRKDKIFLSE
;
A
#
# COMPACT_ATOMS: atom_id res chain seq x y z
N MET A 1 50.96 6.61 20.94
CA MET A 1 49.49 6.73 20.97
C MET A 1 48.89 5.32 21.07
N HIS A 2 48.67 4.83 22.29
CA HIS A 2 48.15 3.47 22.50
C HIS A 2 46.63 3.49 22.38
N ILE A 3 46.12 3.09 21.23
CA ILE A 3 44.68 2.91 21.04
C ILE A 3 44.27 1.72 21.91
N ASN A 4 43.38 1.98 22.85
CA ASN A 4 42.95 1.01 23.85
C ASN A 4 42.16 -0.11 23.14
N LYS A 5 42.75 -1.30 23.03
CA LYS A 5 42.15 -2.45 22.31
C LYS A 5 40.73 -2.77 22.79
N ARG A 6 40.45 -2.56 24.08
CA ARG A 6 39.12 -2.72 24.69
C ARG A 6 38.08 -1.74 24.13
N LEU A 7 38.49 -0.51 23.82
CA LEU A 7 37.62 0.52 23.23
C LEU A 7 37.25 0.14 21.78
N ILE A 8 38.22 -0.37 21.01
CA ILE A 8 37.99 -0.84 19.63
C ILE A 8 37.00 -2.01 19.62
N THR A 9 37.17 -2.99 20.53
CA THR A 9 36.26 -4.14 20.63
C THR A 9 34.85 -3.71 20.98
N LEU A 10 34.68 -2.76 21.90
CA LEU A 10 33.37 -2.22 22.27
C LEU A 10 32.67 -1.52 21.09
N LEU A 11 33.42 -0.72 20.33
CA LEU A 11 32.88 -0.02 19.15
C LEU A 11 32.46 -0.99 18.05
N LEU A 12 33.23 -2.05 17.81
CA LEU A 12 32.87 -3.09 16.83
C LEU A 12 31.58 -3.81 17.23
N ILE A 13 31.46 -4.23 18.49
CA ILE A 13 30.25 -4.91 19.00
C ILE A 13 29.02 -4.00 18.84
N LEU A 14 29.15 -2.72 19.19
CA LEU A 14 28.06 -1.75 19.06
C LEU A 14 27.64 -1.58 17.60
N PHE A 15 28.60 -1.48 16.68
CA PHE A 15 28.34 -1.37 15.24
C PHE A 15 27.61 -2.61 14.68
N PHE A 16 28.00 -3.81 15.10
CA PHE A 16 27.32 -5.04 14.68
C PHE A 16 25.89 -5.12 15.25
N LEU A 17 25.69 -4.75 16.52
CA LEU A 17 24.36 -4.73 17.13
C LEU A 17 23.42 -3.75 16.41
N THR A 18 23.87 -2.55 16.07
CA THR A 18 23.05 -1.57 15.36
C THR A 18 22.64 -2.07 13.97
N ASN A 19 23.54 -2.76 13.26
CA ASN A 19 23.23 -3.32 11.95
C ASN A 19 22.23 -4.49 12.07
N VAL A 20 22.45 -5.42 13.00
CA VAL A 20 21.56 -6.58 13.20
C VAL A 20 20.14 -6.14 13.59
N VAL A 21 20.00 -5.15 14.49
CA VAL A 21 18.70 -4.62 14.88
C VAL A 21 18.00 -3.94 13.69
N THR A 22 18.74 -3.16 12.90
CA THR A 22 18.19 -2.49 11.71
C THR A 22 17.72 -3.49 10.65
N PHE A 23 18.54 -4.50 10.35
CA PHE A 23 18.16 -5.56 9.42
C PHE A 23 17.00 -6.40 9.94
N GLY A 24 16.95 -6.69 11.25
CA GLY A 24 15.82 -7.37 11.88
C GLY A 24 14.52 -6.58 11.71
N LEU A 25 14.52 -5.29 12.03
CA LEU A 25 13.35 -4.43 11.89
C LEU A 25 12.89 -4.30 10.43
N LEU A 26 13.82 -4.20 9.48
CA LEU A 26 13.49 -4.17 8.05
C LEU A 26 12.94 -5.50 7.54
N TYR A 27 13.41 -6.64 8.06
CA TYR A 27 12.92 -7.96 7.69
C TYR A 27 11.50 -8.20 8.23
N PHE A 28 11.24 -7.87 9.50
CA PHE A 28 9.89 -7.99 10.08
C PHE A 28 8.88 -7.04 9.43
N SER A 29 9.32 -5.89 8.92
CA SER A 29 8.45 -4.95 8.18
C SER A 29 8.02 -5.45 6.80
N ARG A 30 8.57 -6.57 6.30
CA ARG A 30 8.18 -7.19 5.02
C ARG A 30 7.21 -8.37 5.16
N LEU A 31 6.82 -8.75 6.36
CA LEU A 31 5.87 -9.83 6.59
C LEU A 31 4.42 -9.32 6.43
N ASP A 32 4.09 -8.82 5.24
CA ASP A 32 2.69 -8.73 4.79
C ASP A 32 2.18 -10.16 4.57
N THR A 33 1.63 -10.74 5.63
CA THR A 33 1.29 -12.16 5.69
C THR A 33 -0.12 -12.39 5.13
N THR A 34 -0.24 -13.17 4.05
CA THR A 34 -1.52 -13.74 3.58
C THR A 34 -2.10 -14.65 4.66
N PHE A 35 -2.99 -14.12 5.49
CA PHE A 35 -3.71 -14.88 6.52
C PHE A 35 -5.01 -15.46 5.94
N SER A 36 -5.12 -16.78 5.96
CA SER A 36 -6.41 -17.46 5.82
C SER A 36 -6.92 -17.75 7.22
N ILE A 37 -8.03 -17.12 7.62
CA ILE A 37 -8.66 -17.36 8.92
C ILE A 37 -9.95 -18.15 8.66
N SER A 38 -9.94 -19.43 9.00
CA SER A 38 -11.16 -20.23 9.08
C SER A 38 -11.85 -19.88 10.40
N THR A 39 -13.01 -19.22 10.34
CA THR A 39 -13.83 -18.97 11.53
C THR A 39 -15.01 -19.90 11.53
N THR A 40 -15.04 -20.83 12.49
CA THR A 40 -16.16 -21.75 12.69
C THR A 40 -17.28 -21.00 13.43
N SER A 41 -18.25 -20.46 12.69
CA SER A 41 -19.50 -19.95 13.27
C SER A 41 -20.56 -21.05 13.28
N ARG A 42 -21.49 -21.04 14.25
CA ARG A 42 -22.54 -22.07 14.49
C ARG A 42 -23.53 -22.31 13.32
N LYS A 43 -23.29 -21.73 12.14
CA LYS A 43 -23.99 -21.98 10.87
C LYS A 43 -22.96 -22.04 9.74
N GLY A 44 -22.40 -23.22 9.50
CA GLY A 44 -21.51 -23.47 8.37
C GLY A 44 -20.11 -22.85 8.55
N GLU A 45 -19.11 -23.60 8.13
CA GLU A 45 -17.71 -23.18 8.16
C GLU A 45 -17.50 -22.05 7.13
N GLN A 46 -17.37 -20.80 7.58
CA GLN A 46 -17.09 -19.68 6.67
C GLN A 46 -15.58 -19.51 6.54
N THR A 47 -15.06 -19.88 5.37
CA THR A 47 -13.65 -19.63 5.03
C THR A 47 -13.47 -18.18 4.63
N VAL A 48 -12.73 -17.41 5.44
CA VAL A 48 -12.31 -16.05 5.10
C VAL A 48 -10.89 -16.10 4.54
N LYS A 49 -10.69 -15.58 3.33
CA LYS A 49 -9.35 -15.38 2.77
C LYS A 49 -9.06 -13.89 2.62
N VAL A 50 -7.87 -13.48 3.03
CA VAL A 50 -7.38 -12.10 2.89
C VAL A 50 -6.13 -12.13 2.04
N GLN A 51 -6.16 -11.39 0.93
CA GLN A 51 -4.96 -11.08 0.14
C GLN A 51 -4.58 -9.63 0.41
N THR A 52 -3.30 -9.38 0.58
CA THR A 52 -2.75 -8.05 0.81
C THR A 52 -1.77 -7.76 -0.30
N PHE A 53 -1.85 -6.57 -0.90
CA PHE A 53 -0.98 -6.14 -1.98
C PHE A 53 -0.28 -4.85 -1.61
N SER A 54 0.98 -4.75 -1.99
CA SER A 54 1.83 -3.57 -1.80
C SER A 54 2.58 -3.29 -3.10
N GLY A 55 2.99 -2.04 -3.31
CA GLY A 55 3.66 -1.64 -4.54
C GLY A 55 4.25 -0.24 -4.46
N GLN A 56 5.19 0.05 -5.35
CA GLN A 56 5.89 1.33 -5.36
C GLN A 56 6.27 1.74 -6.78
N SER A 57 6.10 3.03 -7.06
CA SER A 57 6.63 3.74 -8.23
C SER A 57 7.67 4.77 -7.76
N PRO A 58 8.29 5.54 -8.68
CA PRO A 58 9.20 6.62 -8.28
C PRO A 58 8.56 7.68 -7.36
N THR A 59 7.26 7.91 -7.49
CA THR A 59 6.56 9.00 -6.78
C THR A 59 5.69 8.51 -5.63
N TRP A 60 5.15 7.29 -5.72
CA TRP A 60 4.13 6.81 -4.81
C TRP A 60 4.44 5.41 -4.28
N LYS A 61 4.11 5.20 -3.01
CA LYS A 61 4.13 3.89 -2.36
C LYS A 61 2.74 3.54 -1.85
N VAL A 62 2.27 2.35 -2.17
CA VAL A 62 1.03 1.75 -1.71
C VAL A 62 1.36 0.62 -0.76
N ASP A 63 0.85 0.69 0.45
CA ASP A 63 0.97 -0.37 1.46
C ASP A 63 -0.41 -0.94 1.80
N HIS A 64 -0.50 -2.25 2.03
CA HIS A 64 -1.66 -2.92 2.62
C HIS A 64 -3.00 -2.78 1.87
N TYR A 65 -3.02 -2.81 0.53
CA TYR A 65 -4.28 -2.94 -0.20
C TYR A 65 -4.87 -4.33 0.05
N LYS A 66 -6.04 -4.41 0.68
CA LYS A 66 -6.64 -5.69 1.07
C LYS A 66 -7.80 -6.06 0.17
N VAL A 67 -7.81 -7.33 -0.23
CA VAL A 67 -8.96 -8.00 -0.83
C VAL A 67 -9.39 -9.10 0.13
N VAL A 68 -10.53 -8.89 0.79
CA VAL A 68 -11.10 -9.83 1.76
C VAL A 68 -12.26 -10.57 1.09
N ARG A 69 -12.25 -11.90 1.14
CA ARG A 69 -13.33 -12.71 0.57
C ARG A 69 -13.87 -13.73 1.54
N THR A 70 -15.17 -13.95 1.44
CA THR A 70 -15.91 -15.09 1.98
C THR A 70 -16.54 -15.84 0.80
N GLU A 71 -17.37 -16.85 1.07
CA GLU A 71 -18.10 -17.58 0.02
C GLU A 71 -18.96 -16.66 -0.86
N ASN A 72 -19.59 -15.64 -0.27
CA ASN A 72 -20.62 -14.84 -0.95
C ASN A 72 -20.31 -13.33 -1.02
N LYS A 73 -19.20 -12.89 -0.44
CA LYS A 73 -18.90 -11.46 -0.28
C LYS A 73 -17.43 -11.18 -0.52
N LEU A 74 -17.17 -10.01 -1.10
CA LEU A 74 -15.85 -9.52 -1.48
C LEU A 74 -15.72 -8.05 -1.08
N TRP A 75 -14.70 -7.73 -0.29
CA TRP A 75 -14.40 -6.38 0.18
C TRP A 75 -13.01 -5.95 -0.29
N ARG A 76 -12.85 -4.66 -0.57
CA ARG A 76 -11.61 -4.05 -1.07
C ARG A 76 -11.30 -2.77 -0.32
N GLY A 77 -10.03 -2.53 -0.04
CA GLY A 77 -9.57 -1.25 0.51
C GLY A 77 -8.56 -1.40 1.62
N GLY A 78 -8.49 -0.41 2.51
CA GLY A 78 -7.51 -0.38 3.59
C GLY A 78 -6.09 -0.04 3.15
N ALA A 79 -5.88 0.29 1.87
CA ALA A 79 -4.58 0.68 1.35
C ALA A 79 -4.14 2.02 1.95
N LYS A 80 -2.84 2.15 2.16
CA LYS A 80 -2.19 3.38 2.59
C LYS A 80 -1.32 3.90 1.44
N LEU A 81 -1.63 5.09 0.95
CA LEU A 81 -0.83 5.76 -0.06
C LEU A 81 0.11 6.78 0.58
N THR A 82 1.39 6.72 0.22
CA THR A 82 2.46 7.59 0.71
C THR A 82 3.23 8.17 -0.47
N HIS A 83 3.46 9.48 -0.48
CA HIS A 83 4.34 10.13 -1.44
C HIS A 83 5.80 9.84 -1.07
N VAL A 84 6.59 9.32 -2.02
CA VAL A 84 8.00 8.98 -1.86
C VAL A 84 8.91 9.69 -2.87
N GLY A 85 8.33 10.49 -3.77
CA GLY A 85 9.06 11.37 -4.69
C GLY A 85 9.66 12.60 -3.99
N ASP A 86 10.04 13.59 -4.79
CA ASP A 86 10.67 14.82 -4.29
C ASP A 86 9.78 15.53 -3.25
N PRO A 87 10.30 15.87 -2.05
CA PRO A 87 9.56 16.64 -1.07
C PRO A 87 8.99 17.97 -1.59
N GLU A 88 9.65 18.60 -2.57
CA GLU A 88 9.17 19.84 -3.20
C GLU A 88 7.88 19.62 -4.00
N ASP A 89 7.74 18.47 -4.66
CA ASP A 89 6.51 18.07 -5.36
C ASP A 89 5.33 17.89 -4.39
N ARG A 90 5.63 17.52 -3.14
CA ARG A 90 4.64 17.32 -2.08
C ARG A 90 4.21 18.63 -1.41
N ALA A 91 5.09 19.63 -1.40
CA ALA A 91 4.87 20.91 -0.73
C ALA A 91 3.99 21.86 -1.55
N ALA A 92 3.92 21.68 -2.88
CA ALA A 92 3.01 22.45 -3.70
C ALA A 92 1.59 21.87 -3.61
N GLY A 93 0.69 22.63 -2.99
CA GLY A 93 -0.68 22.23 -2.71
C GLY A 93 -1.47 21.83 -3.96
N THR A 94 -1.45 20.54 -4.27
CA THR A 94 -2.24 19.96 -5.34
C THR A 94 -3.71 20.04 -4.93
N SER A 95 -4.52 20.87 -5.58
CA SER A 95 -5.95 20.98 -5.25
C SER A 95 -6.76 19.74 -5.66
N TYR A 96 -6.14 18.73 -6.26
CA TYR A 96 -6.81 17.56 -6.84
C TYR A 96 -5.98 16.28 -6.67
N PHE A 97 -6.67 15.20 -6.39
CA PHE A 97 -6.14 13.86 -6.37
C PHE A 97 -7.22 12.84 -6.74
N LYS A 98 -6.87 11.86 -7.56
CA LYS A 98 -7.73 10.72 -7.90
C LYS A 98 -6.92 9.44 -7.88
N TYR A 99 -7.55 8.37 -7.42
CA TYR A 99 -6.98 7.04 -7.41
C TYR A 99 -7.98 6.04 -8.00
N THR A 100 -7.47 5.05 -8.73
CA THR A 100 -8.26 3.98 -9.34
C THR A 100 -7.51 2.66 -9.27
N PHE A 101 -8.05 1.69 -8.53
CA PHE A 101 -7.55 0.31 -8.50
C PHE A 101 -8.16 -0.48 -9.63
N TYR A 102 -7.30 -1.27 -10.26
CA TYR A 102 -7.63 -2.18 -11.34
C TYR A 102 -7.24 -3.60 -10.96
N GLU A 103 -8.12 -4.54 -11.24
CA GLU A 103 -7.86 -5.97 -11.10
C GLU A 103 -8.02 -6.64 -12.46
N GLN A 104 -6.98 -7.33 -12.92
CA GLN A 104 -7.08 -8.23 -14.06
C GLN A 104 -7.34 -9.64 -13.55
N LYS A 105 -8.46 -10.23 -13.97
CA LYS A 105 -8.79 -11.63 -13.67
C LYS A 105 -8.14 -12.56 -14.68
N GLU A 106 -7.91 -13.82 -14.31
CA GLU A 106 -7.33 -14.82 -15.21
C GLU A 106 -8.17 -15.07 -16.48
N ASP A 107 -9.51 -14.96 -16.36
CA ASP A 107 -10.47 -15.19 -17.44
C ASP A 107 -10.67 -13.95 -18.35
N LYS A 108 -10.02 -12.82 -18.04
CA LYS A 108 -10.19 -11.56 -18.77
C LYS A 108 -8.88 -11.02 -19.33
N GLN A 109 -8.93 -10.57 -20.58
CA GLN A 109 -7.81 -9.86 -21.20
C GLN A 109 -7.66 -8.42 -20.69
N GLN A 110 -8.74 -7.80 -20.21
CA GLN A 110 -8.75 -6.42 -19.72
C GLN A 110 -8.95 -6.36 -18.20
N ALA A 111 -8.37 -5.35 -17.57
CA ALA A 111 -8.52 -5.10 -16.14
C ALA A 111 -9.84 -4.36 -15.85
N ASP A 112 -10.57 -4.79 -14.83
CA ASP A 112 -11.78 -4.13 -14.35
C ASP A 112 -11.42 -3.04 -13.33
N VAL A 113 -12.14 -1.91 -13.33
CA VAL A 113 -12.08 -0.94 -12.23
C VAL A 113 -12.80 -1.52 -11.02
N VAL A 114 -12.12 -1.61 -9.88
CA VAL A 114 -12.67 -2.28 -8.69
C VAL A 114 -12.84 -1.38 -7.48
N LEU A 115 -12.11 -0.26 -7.44
CA LEU A 115 -12.21 0.73 -6.38
C LEU A 115 -11.65 2.05 -6.93
N ALA A 116 -12.42 3.12 -6.83
CA ALA A 116 -11.97 4.44 -7.27
C ALA A 116 -12.40 5.50 -6.27
N GLY A 117 -11.67 6.60 -6.22
CA GLY A 117 -12.05 7.76 -5.43
C GLY A 117 -11.26 8.98 -5.85
N SER A 118 -11.79 10.15 -5.53
CA SER A 118 -11.14 11.42 -5.78
C SER A 118 -11.39 12.39 -4.64
N THR A 119 -10.51 13.37 -4.55
CA THR A 119 -10.62 14.51 -3.65
C THR A 119 -10.23 15.73 -4.44
N SER A 120 -10.97 16.81 -4.22
CA SER A 120 -10.56 18.14 -4.62
C SER A 120 -10.65 19.07 -3.41
N GLY A 121 -9.83 20.09 -3.41
CA GLY A 121 -9.80 21.16 -2.43
C GLY A 121 -9.61 22.51 -3.10
N PRO A 122 -9.66 23.62 -2.35
CA PRO A 122 -9.36 24.93 -2.89
C PRO A 122 -7.93 24.99 -3.45
N PRO A 123 -7.64 25.88 -4.41
CA PRO A 123 -6.28 26.19 -4.83
C PRO A 123 -5.38 26.50 -3.62
N GLY A 124 -4.21 25.86 -3.54
CA GLY A 124 -3.29 26.02 -2.41
C GLY A 124 -3.57 25.12 -1.19
N SER A 125 -4.61 24.28 -1.22
CA SER A 125 -4.79 23.23 -0.21
C SER A 125 -3.80 22.07 -0.44
N THR A 126 -3.26 21.51 0.65
CA THR A 126 -2.31 20.39 0.60
C THR A 126 -3.00 19.08 1.03
N PRO A 127 -3.60 18.30 0.11
CA PRO A 127 -4.25 17.05 0.49
C PRO A 127 -3.26 15.96 0.96
N PHE A 128 -1.94 16.16 0.81
CA PHE A 128 -0.91 15.13 0.99
C PHE A 128 -0.05 15.21 2.26
N GLN A 129 -0.46 15.96 3.28
CA GLN A 129 0.37 16.08 4.49
C GLN A 129 0.50 14.76 5.28
N LYS A 130 -0.41 13.79 5.09
CA LYS A 130 -0.39 12.50 5.80
C LYS A 130 -0.67 11.34 4.85
N PRO A 131 -0.18 10.12 5.18
CA PRO A 131 -0.54 8.93 4.43
C PRO A 131 -2.05 8.76 4.36
N ARG A 132 -2.56 8.49 3.17
CA ARG A 132 -4.00 8.46 2.91
C ARG A 132 -4.51 7.03 2.92
N LYS A 133 -5.60 6.79 3.66
CA LYS A 133 -6.35 5.54 3.56
C LYS A 133 -7.20 5.56 2.29
N LEU A 134 -7.09 4.53 1.44
CA LEU A 134 -7.84 4.38 0.20
C LEU A 134 -8.81 3.21 0.32
N GLY A 135 -10.10 3.51 0.09
CA GLY A 135 -11.21 2.58 0.30
C GLY A 135 -11.36 2.10 1.74
N SER A 136 -12.42 1.34 1.98
CA SER A 136 -12.69 0.73 3.28
C SER A 136 -13.17 -0.71 3.12
N THR A 137 -12.63 -1.61 3.94
CA THR A 137 -13.15 -2.98 4.05
C THR A 137 -14.43 -3.04 4.90
N GLU A 138 -14.89 -1.92 5.45
CA GLU A 138 -16.11 -1.81 6.24
C GLU A 138 -17.36 -1.50 5.39
N GLU A 139 -17.16 -1.17 4.11
CA GLU A 139 -18.26 -0.87 3.17
C GLU A 139 -18.98 -2.14 2.66
N THR A 140 -20.09 -1.94 1.95
CA THR A 140 -20.88 -3.03 1.36
C THR A 140 -20.00 -3.89 0.45
N PRO A 141 -20.08 -5.23 0.53
CA PRO A 141 -19.31 -6.10 -0.35
C PRO A 141 -19.73 -5.93 -1.81
N ILE A 142 -18.75 -5.83 -2.71
CA ILE A 142 -18.98 -5.60 -4.15
C ILE A 142 -18.34 -6.74 -4.96
N GLY A 143 -19.19 -7.55 -5.59
CA GLY A 143 -18.82 -8.46 -6.68
C GLY A 143 -18.65 -9.93 -6.29
N LYS A 144 -18.43 -10.75 -7.31
CA LYS A 144 -18.11 -12.19 -7.21
C LYS A 144 -16.61 -12.40 -7.33
N TRP A 145 -16.08 -13.37 -6.59
CA TRP A 145 -14.67 -13.74 -6.63
C TRP A 145 -14.29 -14.41 -7.95
N ALA A 146 -13.13 -14.04 -8.48
CA ALA A 146 -12.41 -14.74 -9.54
C ALA A 146 -10.90 -14.63 -9.25
N PRO A 147 -10.07 -15.62 -9.64
CA PRO A 147 -8.62 -15.52 -9.50
C PRO A 147 -8.07 -14.23 -10.13
N ILE A 148 -7.31 -13.49 -9.33
CA ILE A 148 -6.69 -12.23 -9.73
C ILE A 148 -5.31 -12.53 -10.30
N ARG A 149 -5.08 -12.18 -11.56
CA ARG A 149 -3.80 -12.30 -12.25
C ARG A 149 -2.86 -11.14 -11.93
N SER A 150 -3.38 -9.92 -11.90
CA SER A 150 -2.60 -8.74 -11.56
C SER A 150 -3.46 -7.64 -10.95
N VAL A 151 -2.85 -6.82 -10.10
CA VAL A 151 -3.46 -5.64 -9.50
C VAL A 151 -2.55 -4.45 -9.77
N TYR A 152 -3.14 -3.31 -10.13
CA TYR A 152 -2.40 -2.06 -10.19
C TYR A 152 -3.26 -0.89 -9.74
N LEU A 153 -2.59 0.16 -9.27
CA LEU A 153 -3.18 1.44 -8.91
C LEU A 153 -2.78 2.47 -9.96
N GLU A 154 -3.74 3.25 -10.44
CA GLU A 154 -3.47 4.51 -11.13
C GLU A 154 -3.75 5.68 -10.21
N VAL A 155 -2.80 6.61 -10.16
CA VAL A 155 -2.88 7.85 -9.37
C VAL A 155 -2.79 9.03 -10.30
N GLU A 156 -3.70 9.99 -10.16
CA GLU A 156 -3.74 11.24 -10.92
C GLU A 156 -3.71 12.42 -9.93
N TRP A 157 -2.86 13.41 -10.17
CA TRP A 157 -2.74 14.62 -9.34
C TRP A 157 -2.28 15.81 -10.19
N PHE A 158 -2.48 17.04 -9.71
CA PHE A 158 -1.83 18.22 -10.31
C PHE A 158 -0.47 18.45 -9.67
N ASP A 159 0.56 18.74 -10.45
CA ASP A 159 1.87 19.10 -9.93
C ASP A 159 1.94 20.58 -9.49
N PRO A 160 3.08 21.07 -8.96
CA PRO A 160 3.24 22.47 -8.56
C PRO A 160 2.92 23.50 -9.65
N SER A 161 3.15 23.15 -10.93
CA SER A 161 2.85 23.98 -12.09
C SER A 161 1.39 23.92 -12.53
N GLY A 162 0.57 23.07 -11.92
CA GLY A 162 -0.82 22.83 -12.29
C GLY A 162 -0.99 21.85 -13.44
N GLU A 163 0.07 21.14 -13.84
CA GLU A 163 -0.01 20.11 -14.88
C GLU A 163 -0.54 18.80 -14.30
N MET A 164 -1.40 18.12 -15.05
CA MET A 164 -1.92 16.82 -14.63
C MET A 164 -0.84 15.75 -14.79
N ARG A 165 -0.47 15.12 -13.68
CA ARG A 165 0.40 13.95 -13.62
C ARG A 165 -0.42 12.69 -13.43
N LYS A 166 0.11 11.61 -13.97
CA LYS A 166 -0.44 10.27 -13.84
C LYS A 166 0.67 9.28 -13.60
N ASP A 167 0.43 8.36 -12.68
CA ASP A 167 1.37 7.30 -12.34
C ASP A 167 0.65 5.97 -12.19
N LYS A 168 1.34 4.89 -12.56
CA LYS A 168 0.83 3.53 -12.53
C LYS A 168 1.73 2.66 -11.67
N ILE A 169 1.14 2.10 -10.62
CA ILE A 169 1.83 1.33 -9.59
C ILE A 169 1.34 -0.11 -9.68
N PHE A 170 2.20 -1.03 -10.12
CA PHE A 170 1.91 -2.45 -10.05
C PHE A 170 2.02 -2.94 -8.60
N LEU A 171 1.04 -3.72 -8.16
CA LEU A 171 1.01 -4.26 -6.81
C LEU A 171 1.29 -5.76 -6.86
N SER A 172 2.07 -6.23 -5.89
CA SER A 172 2.36 -7.64 -5.66
C SER A 172 1.87 -8.05 -4.27
N GLU A 173 1.51 -9.32 -4.13
CA GLU A 173 1.30 -9.96 -2.82
C GLU A 173 2.61 -10.08 -2.03
#